data_AF-A0AB39AZL8-F1
#
_entry.id   AF-A0AB39AZL8-F1
#
_cell.length_a   1.000
_cell.length_b   1.000
_cell.length_c   1.000
_cell.angle_alpha   90.00
_cell.angle_beta   90.00
_cell.angle_gamma   90.00
#
_symmetry.space_group_name_H-M   'P 1'
#
loop_
_entity.id
_entity.type
_entity.pdbx_description
1 polymer ?
#
loop_
_entity_poly.entity_id
_entity_poly.type
_entity_poly.pdbx_seq_one_letter_code
_entity_poly.pdbx_strand_id
1 'polypeptide(L)'
;MHQQKGLSLIELLIVIAVVGILASIAYPSYSDQVRKAARTEVVGVLFTSAQQLQRHYSRAGQYSDSEAVVTPLVSGTDHYSLHAVRDKESFTLLARRLPGGLMTADRCGDYVLDQAGVRGNRQSAEDASKGCWGG
;
A
#
# COMPACT_ATOMS: atom_id res chain seq x y z
N MET A 1 4.12 -48.52 -35.83
CA MET A 1 4.23 -48.83 -34.38
C MET A 1 4.63 -47.55 -33.68
N HIS A 2 3.72 -46.94 -32.92
CA HIS A 2 4.00 -45.69 -32.20
C HIS A 2 4.73 -46.03 -30.89
N GLN A 3 6.05 -45.75 -30.84
CA GLN A 3 6.82 -45.80 -29.61
C GLN A 3 6.27 -44.74 -28.64
N GLN A 4 5.52 -45.16 -27.62
CA GLN A 4 5.22 -44.28 -26.49
C GLN A 4 6.53 -44.04 -25.72
N LYS A 5 7.10 -42.84 -25.85
CA LYS A 5 8.21 -42.40 -25.00
C LYS A 5 7.65 -42.09 -23.62
N GLY A 6 7.84 -43.01 -22.67
CA GLY A 6 7.50 -42.79 -21.26
C GLY A 6 8.55 -41.91 -20.59
N LEU A 7 8.09 -40.96 -19.77
CA LEU A 7 8.95 -40.12 -18.92
C LEU A 7 9.68 -40.99 -17.89
N SER A 8 10.97 -40.75 -17.68
CA SER A 8 11.74 -41.45 -16.65
C SER A 8 11.50 -40.86 -15.26
N LEU A 9 11.53 -41.71 -14.23
CA LEU A 9 11.40 -41.28 -12.83
C LEU A 9 12.55 -40.34 -12.42
N ILE A 10 13.75 -40.54 -12.97
CA ILE A 10 14.89 -39.63 -12.73
C ILE A 10 14.71 -38.27 -13.39
N GLU A 11 14.06 -38.26 -14.55
CA GLU A 11 13.78 -37.05 -15.32
C GLU A 11 12.76 -36.18 -14.59
N LEU A 12 11.73 -36.81 -14.01
CA LEU A 12 10.78 -36.15 -13.13
C LEU A 12 11.46 -35.58 -11.86
N LEU A 13 12.36 -36.33 -11.23
CA LEU A 13 13.07 -35.88 -10.03
C LEU A 13 13.96 -34.66 -10.32
N ILE A 14 14.65 -34.63 -11.47
CA ILE A 14 15.46 -33.49 -11.89
C ILE A 14 14.56 -32.28 -12.17
N VAL A 15 13.41 -32.46 -12.84
CA VAL A 15 12.46 -31.38 -13.11
C VAL A 15 11.95 -30.76 -11.81
N ILE A 16 11.53 -31.59 -10.84
CA ILE A 16 11.05 -31.09 -9.53
C ILE A 16 12.16 -30.35 -8.78
N ALA A 17 13.39 -30.86 -8.82
CA ALA A 17 14.54 -30.20 -8.20
C ALA A 17 14.80 -28.82 -8.80
N VAL A 18 14.80 -28.69 -10.14
CA VAL A 18 14.99 -27.40 -10.83
C VAL A 18 13.83 -26.45 -10.54
N VAL A 19 12.58 -26.92 -10.58
CA VAL A 19 11.39 -26.10 -10.25
C VAL A 19 11.46 -25.61 -8.82
N GLY A 20 11.87 -26.44 -7.86
CA GLY A 20 12.04 -26.05 -6.46
C GLY A 20 13.06 -24.94 -6.26
N ILE A 21 14.21 -25.02 -6.94
CA ILE A 21 15.25 -23.97 -6.89
C ILE A 21 14.70 -22.66 -7.47
N LEU A 22 14.06 -22.70 -8.64
CA LEU A 22 13.51 -21.51 -9.28
C LEU A 22 12.39 -20.86 -8.44
N ALA A 23 11.50 -21.68 -7.87
CA ALA A 23 10.40 -21.20 -7.02
C ALA A 23 10.91 -20.46 -5.78
N SER A 24 12.01 -20.93 -5.17
CA SER A 24 12.60 -20.31 -3.98
C SER A 24 13.08 -18.87 -4.19
N ILE A 25 13.51 -18.53 -5.41
CA ILE A 25 14.01 -17.19 -5.77
C ILE A 25 12.87 -16.32 -6.31
N ALA A 26 12.01 -16.89 -7.16
CA ALA A 26 10.97 -16.14 -7.86
C ALA A 26 9.85 -15.67 -6.93
N TYR A 27 9.44 -16.50 -5.96
CA TYR A 27 8.32 -16.21 -5.08
C TYR A 27 8.51 -14.96 -4.18
N PRO A 28 9.63 -14.79 -3.44
CA PRO A 28 9.82 -13.61 -2.59
C PRO A 28 9.85 -12.31 -3.41
N SER A 29 10.50 -12.34 -4.58
CA SER A 29 10.63 -11.17 -5.46
C SER A 29 9.28 -10.63 -5.95
N TYR A 30 8.35 -11.52 -6.32
CA TYR A 30 7.01 -11.09 -6.75
C TYR A 30 6.24 -10.38 -5.63
N SER A 31 6.29 -10.92 -4.42
CA SER A 31 5.58 -10.35 -3.27
C SER A 31 6.05 -8.93 -2.93
N ASP A 32 7.34 -8.65 -3.10
CA ASP A 32 7.89 -7.32 -2.83
C ASP A 32 7.50 -6.28 -3.88
N GLN A 33 7.34 -6.68 -5.14
CA GLN A 33 6.83 -5.77 -6.18
C GLN A 33 5.38 -5.37 -5.92
N VAL A 34 4.54 -6.31 -5.49
CA VAL A 34 3.16 -6.03 -5.11
C VAL A 34 3.11 -5.08 -3.90
N ARG A 35 3.94 -5.30 -2.87
CA ARG A 35 4.07 -4.36 -1.74
C ARG A 35 4.49 -2.96 -2.20
N LYS A 36 5.48 -2.86 -3.09
CA LYS A 36 5.94 -1.57 -3.63
C LYS A 36 4.84 -0.84 -4.40
N ALA A 37 4.05 -1.55 -5.20
CA ALA A 37 2.90 -0.99 -5.89
C ALA A 37 1.86 -0.47 -4.89
N ALA A 38 1.49 -1.28 -3.88
CA ALA A 38 0.55 -0.91 -2.83
C ALA A 38 0.98 0.35 -2.05
N ARG A 39 2.27 0.47 -1.72
CA ARG A 39 2.85 1.67 -1.08
C ARG A 39 2.72 2.91 -1.97
N THR A 40 3.00 2.77 -3.27
CA THR A 40 2.91 3.88 -4.22
C THR A 40 1.47 4.34 -4.39
N GLU A 41 0.54 3.40 -4.48
CA GLU A 41 -0.89 3.66 -4.61
C GLU A 41 -1.44 4.42 -3.39
N VAL A 42 -1.18 3.94 -2.17
CA VAL A 42 -1.69 4.60 -0.95
C VAL A 42 -1.10 6.00 -0.76
N VAL A 43 0.17 6.21 -1.12
CA VAL A 43 0.80 7.53 -1.11
C VAL A 43 0.10 8.47 -2.11
N GLY A 44 -0.25 7.98 -3.31
CA GLY A 44 -1.04 8.73 -4.28
C GLY A 44 -2.43 9.11 -3.78
N VAL A 45 -3.11 8.19 -3.08
CA VAL A 45 -4.40 8.45 -2.43
C VAL A 45 -4.27 9.55 -1.39
N LEU A 46 -3.26 9.47 -0.50
CA LEU A 46 -3.05 10.48 0.54
C LEU A 46 -2.84 11.88 -0.05
N PHE A 47 -2.00 12.02 -1.08
CA PHE A 47 -1.80 13.32 -1.73
C PHE A 47 -3.04 13.83 -2.45
N THR A 48 -3.79 12.95 -3.12
CA THR A 48 -5.03 13.33 -3.80
C THR A 48 -6.08 13.80 -2.79
N SER A 49 -6.23 13.11 -1.66
CA SER A 49 -7.13 13.49 -0.57
C SER A 49 -6.69 14.79 0.11
N ALA A 50 -5.39 15.00 0.32
CA ALA A 50 -4.87 16.26 0.83
C ALA A 50 -5.18 17.43 -0.12
N GLN A 51 -5.02 17.26 -1.43
CA GLN A 51 -5.38 18.28 -2.41
C GLN A 51 -6.89 18.57 -2.45
N GLN A 52 -7.75 17.56 -2.28
CA GLN A 52 -9.20 17.76 -2.15
C GLN A 52 -9.51 18.61 -0.92
N LEU A 53 -8.84 18.33 0.20
CA LEU A 53 -8.98 19.09 1.44
C LEU A 53 -8.51 20.54 1.35
N GLN A 54 -7.39 20.78 0.68
CA GLN A 54 -6.90 22.15 0.42
C GLN A 54 -7.89 22.96 -0.44
N ARG A 55 -8.49 22.31 -1.45
CA ARG A 55 -9.53 22.93 -2.28
C ARG A 55 -10.81 23.21 -1.49
N HIS A 56 -11.19 22.31 -0.57
CA HIS A 56 -12.32 22.53 0.33
C HIS A 56 -12.08 23.74 1.22
N TYR A 57 -10.92 23.83 1.88
CA TYR A 57 -10.56 24.99 2.70
C TYR A 57 -10.59 26.29 1.92
N SER A 58 -10.08 26.30 0.68
CA SER A 58 -10.10 27.48 -0.19
C SER A 58 -11.52 27.96 -0.55
N ARG A 59 -12.53 27.08 -0.46
CA ARG A 59 -13.94 27.39 -0.77
C ARG A 59 -14.77 27.68 0.48
N ALA A 60 -14.55 26.92 1.55
CA ALA A 60 -15.36 26.94 2.76
C ALA A 60 -14.70 27.67 3.94
N GLY A 61 -13.42 28.01 3.85
CA GLY A 61 -12.63 28.62 4.93
C GLY A 61 -12.31 27.68 6.10
N GLN A 62 -12.59 26.38 5.97
CA GLN A 62 -12.36 25.37 7.01
C GLN A 62 -12.15 23.97 6.40
N TYR A 63 -11.47 23.05 7.12
CA TYR A 63 -11.29 21.66 6.66
C TYR A 63 -12.42 20.70 7.11
N SER A 64 -13.12 21.02 8.19
CA SER A 64 -14.24 20.23 8.69
C SER A 64 -15.43 20.27 7.74
N ASP A 65 -16.08 19.12 7.59
CA ASP A 65 -17.34 19.03 6.89
C ASP A 65 -18.42 19.83 7.65
N SER A 66 -19.32 20.47 6.90
CA SER A 66 -20.53 21.11 7.43
C SER A 66 -21.74 20.62 6.65
N GLU A 67 -22.95 20.83 7.18
CA GLU A 67 -24.19 20.43 6.49
C GLU A 67 -24.31 21.07 5.09
N ALA A 68 -23.69 22.24 4.88
CA ALA A 68 -23.72 22.96 3.61
C ALA A 68 -22.61 22.53 2.64
N VAL A 69 -21.46 22.06 3.15
CA VAL A 69 -20.30 21.69 2.31
C VAL A 69 -19.63 20.45 2.89
N VAL A 70 -19.77 19.33 2.18
CA VAL A 70 -19.13 18.05 2.50
C VAL A 70 -18.14 17.72 1.39
N THR A 71 -16.91 17.34 1.75
CA THR A 71 -15.92 16.85 0.78
C THR A 71 -15.67 15.36 0.99
N PRO A 72 -16.36 14.49 0.23
CA PRO A 72 -16.14 13.05 0.31
C PRO A 72 -14.72 12.72 -0.12
N LEU A 73 -14.03 11.90 0.67
CA LEU A 73 -12.74 11.32 0.32
C LEU A 73 -12.91 9.87 -0.12
N VAL A 74 -11.92 9.37 -0.85
CA VAL A 74 -11.85 7.94 -1.16
C VAL A 74 -11.66 7.14 0.15
N SER A 75 -12.26 5.97 0.23
CA SER A 75 -12.22 5.15 1.45
C SER A 75 -10.87 4.43 1.67
N GLY A 76 -10.00 4.39 0.66
CA GLY A 76 -8.72 3.69 0.71
C GLY A 76 -8.34 3.03 -0.61
N THR A 77 -7.54 1.97 -0.51
CA THR A 77 -7.12 1.06 -1.59
C THR A 77 -7.43 -0.39 -1.19
N ASP A 78 -7.07 -1.36 -2.04
CA ASP A 78 -7.21 -2.79 -1.73
C ASP A 78 -6.37 -3.26 -0.53
N HIS A 79 -5.45 -2.43 -0.03
CA HIS A 79 -4.53 -2.79 1.04
C HIS A 79 -4.56 -1.84 2.24
N TYR A 80 -5.17 -0.65 2.08
CA TYR A 80 -5.23 0.36 3.12
C TYR A 80 -6.61 0.98 3.21
N SER A 81 -7.11 1.22 4.43
CA SER A 81 -8.26 2.09 4.67
C SER A 81 -7.80 3.51 4.98
N LEU A 82 -8.44 4.51 4.37
CA LEU A 82 -8.19 5.92 4.63
C LEU A 82 -9.10 6.44 5.74
N HIS A 83 -8.51 7.03 6.76
CA HIS A 83 -9.19 7.74 7.83
C HIS A 83 -8.73 9.19 7.84
N ALA A 84 -9.67 10.13 7.79
CA ALA A 84 -9.38 11.55 7.89
C ALA A 84 -9.94 12.09 9.21
N VAL A 85 -9.07 12.70 10.01
CA VAL A 85 -9.46 13.53 11.15
C VAL A 85 -9.29 14.98 10.71
N ARG A 86 -10.33 15.79 10.83
CA ARG A 86 -10.39 17.15 10.28
C ARG A 86 -11.07 18.06 11.29
N ASP A 87 -10.51 19.25 11.52
CA ASP A 87 -11.15 20.33 12.26
C ASP A 87 -11.24 21.58 11.37
N LYS A 88 -11.48 22.76 11.94
CA LYS A 88 -11.58 23.98 11.13
C LYS A 88 -10.27 24.36 10.46
N GLU A 89 -9.13 24.17 11.11
CA GLU A 89 -7.81 24.69 10.72
C GLU A 89 -6.81 23.60 10.35
N SER A 90 -7.07 22.35 10.72
CA SER A 90 -6.14 21.24 10.51
C SER A 90 -6.81 19.98 9.98
N PHE A 91 -5.99 19.11 9.37
CA PHE A 91 -6.39 17.74 9.08
C PHE A 91 -5.21 16.78 9.24
N THR A 92 -5.53 15.53 9.58
CA THR A 92 -4.61 14.40 9.52
C THR A 92 -5.25 13.28 8.73
N LEU A 93 -4.57 12.85 7.68
CA LEU A 93 -4.90 11.65 6.92
C LEU A 93 -4.07 10.49 7.45
N LEU A 94 -4.75 9.39 7.76
CA LEU A 94 -4.15 8.14 8.22
C LEU A 94 -4.61 7.01 7.31
N ALA A 95 -3.69 6.43 6.56
CA ALA A 95 -3.94 5.20 5.82
C ALA A 95 -3.49 4.00 6.66
N ARG A 96 -4.45 3.23 7.18
CA ARG A 96 -4.21 2.03 7.99
C ARG A 96 -4.22 0.80 7.12
N ARG A 97 -3.32 -0.15 7.39
CA ARG A 97 -3.31 -1.44 6.68
C ARG A 97 -4.59 -2.23 6.97
N LEU A 98 -5.14 -2.87 5.95
CA LEU A 98 -6.26 -3.78 6.12
C LEU A 98 -5.80 -5.08 6.83
N PRO A 99 -6.53 -5.55 7.86
CA PRO A 99 -6.14 -6.73 8.62
C PRO A 99 -6.19 -7.99 7.75
N GLY A 100 -5.21 -8.88 7.93
CA GLY A 100 -5.11 -10.10 7.15
C GLY A 100 -4.66 -9.91 5.69
N GLY A 101 -4.41 -8.66 5.28
CA GLY A 101 -3.87 -8.35 3.96
C GLY A 101 -2.35 -8.49 3.87
N LEU A 102 -1.82 -8.47 2.64
CA LEU A 102 -0.39 -8.63 2.36
C LEU A 102 0.50 -7.55 3.01
N MET A 103 -0.07 -6.38 3.30
CA MET A 103 0.63 -5.26 3.91
C MET A 103 0.74 -5.36 5.44
N THR A 104 0.06 -6.30 6.10
CA THR A 104 0.04 -6.41 7.58
C THR A 104 1.45 -6.47 8.18
N ALA A 105 2.36 -7.19 7.52
CA ALA A 105 3.77 -7.33 7.92
C ALA A 105 4.71 -6.36 7.18
N ASP A 106 4.17 -5.38 6.46
CA ASP A 106 4.98 -4.44 5.69
C ASP A 106 5.80 -3.51 6.60
N ARG A 107 7.07 -3.33 6.27
CA ARG A 107 8.00 -2.49 7.04
C ARG A 107 7.55 -1.03 7.17
N CYS A 108 6.79 -0.51 6.20
CA CYS A 108 6.42 0.90 6.14
C CYS A 108 5.30 1.29 7.08
N GLY A 109 4.65 0.35 7.76
CA GLY A 109 3.64 0.75 8.72
C GLY A 109 2.37 1.33 8.08
N ASP A 110 1.64 2.08 8.89
CA ASP A 110 0.52 2.91 8.46
C ASP A 110 1.03 4.29 8.04
N TYR A 111 0.48 4.87 6.98
CA TYR A 111 0.95 6.14 6.44
C TYR A 111 0.17 7.31 7.03
N VAL A 112 0.89 8.39 7.36
CA VAL A 112 0.32 9.62 7.92
C VAL A 112 0.73 10.83 7.11
N LEU A 113 -0.24 11.66 6.72
CA LEU A 113 -0.02 12.96 6.08
C LEU A 113 -0.86 14.02 6.77
N ASP A 114 -0.24 15.12 7.20
CA ASP A 114 -0.95 16.26 7.80
C ASP A 114 -1.13 17.43 6.81
N GLN A 115 -1.81 18.48 7.26
CA GLN A 115 -2.08 19.69 6.47
C GLN A 115 -0.82 20.48 6.08
N ALA A 116 0.26 20.35 6.85
CA ALA A 116 1.54 21.00 6.57
C ALA A 116 2.40 20.17 5.58
N GLY A 117 1.92 19.00 5.17
CA GLY A 117 2.65 18.09 4.30
C GLY A 117 3.70 17.26 5.04
N VAL A 118 3.66 17.22 6.38
CA VAL A 118 4.50 16.34 7.18
C VAL A 118 4.09 14.91 6.94
N ARG A 119 5.08 14.10 6.54
CA ARG A 119 4.94 12.69 6.20
C ARG A 119 5.42 11.86 7.37
N GLY A 120 4.67 10.84 7.73
CA GLY A 120 5.03 9.93 8.81
C GLY A 120 4.58 8.51 8.54
N ASN A 121 5.18 7.58 9.27
CA ASN A 121 4.78 6.18 9.28
C ASN A 121 4.57 5.75 10.73
N ARG A 122 3.40 5.19 11.07
CA ARG A 122 3.11 4.62 12.39
C ARG A 122 3.30 3.12 12.35
N GLN A 123 3.78 2.53 13.45
CA GLN A 123 4.03 1.08 13.53
C GLN A 123 4.91 0.56 12.37
N SER A 124 5.85 1.39 11.92
CA SER A 124 6.88 0.99 10.97
C SER A 124 8.00 0.27 11.69
N ALA A 125 8.73 -0.58 10.97
CA ALA A 125 9.99 -1.11 11.50
C ALA A 125 11.00 0.03 11.74
N GLU A 126 11.96 -0.20 12.64
CA GLU A 126 13.05 0.76 12.89
C GLU A 126 13.78 1.07 11.58
N ASP A 127 14.10 2.35 11.36
CA ASP A 127 14.72 2.89 10.13
C ASP A 127 13.95 2.68 8.80
N ALA A 128 12.75 2.10 8.84
CA ALA A 128 11.98 1.82 7.63
C ALA A 128 11.44 3.08 6.94
N SER A 129 11.38 4.22 7.63
CA SER A 129 10.85 5.49 7.08
C SER A 129 11.57 5.93 5.80
N LYS A 130 12.83 5.54 5.62
CA LYS A 130 13.59 5.75 4.38
C LYS A 130 13.02 4.87 3.25
N GLY A 131 12.38 5.52 2.27
CA GLY A 131 11.87 4.89 1.05
C GLY A 131 10.38 4.50 1.07
N CYS A 132 9.65 4.76 2.16
CA CYS A 132 8.22 4.46 2.20
C CYS A 132 7.38 5.42 1.36
N TRP A 133 7.82 6.66 1.20
CA TRP A 133 7.10 7.75 0.53
C TRP A 133 7.54 8.03 -0.91
N GLY A 134 8.08 7.01 -1.61
CA GLY A 134 8.52 7.14 -3.01
C GLY A 134 10.03 7.29 -3.19
N GLY A 135 10.82 6.54 -2.40
CA GLY A 135 12.28 6.42 -2.56
C GLY A 135 12.70 4.97 -2.74
#